data_AF-A0A1M7PMJ3-F1
#
_entry.id   AF-A0A1M7PMJ3-F1
#
_cell.length_a   1.000
_cell.length_b   1.000
_cell.length_c   1.000
_cell.angle_alpha   90.00
_cell.angle_beta   90.00
_cell.angle_gamma   90.00
#
_symmetry.space_group_name_H-M   'P 1'
#
loop_
_entity.id
_entity.type
_entity.pdbx_description
1 polymer ?
#
loop_
_entity_poly.entity_id
_entity_poly.type
_entity_poly.pdbx_seq_one_letter_code
_entity_poly.pdbx_strand_id
1 'polypeptide(L)'
;MSHIKESCLRKFISRDLDADHQEIIENHLYECEGCMDTYFAFLENHSLSITLSDDFTNQVVEKAEKQHPKSNPRQLSPKKVIANYIIAAGLTVVLMLTGVFQVFIEVTNDQQLEGRPSITEQLMHQTNQLLDQIKEVDN
;
A
#
# COMPACT_ATOMS: atom_id res chain seq x y z
N MET A 1 4.56 17.45 31.98
CA MET A 1 3.47 16.91 31.14
C MET A 1 2.90 15.70 31.86
N SER A 2 1.59 15.60 32.04
CA SER A 2 0.96 14.53 32.82
C SER A 2 0.84 13.26 31.99
N HIS A 3 1.53 12.20 32.40
CA HIS A 3 1.37 10.87 31.82
C HIS A 3 0.03 10.26 32.20
N ILE A 4 -0.47 9.35 31.35
CA ILE A 4 -1.67 8.55 31.67
C ILE A 4 -1.31 7.57 32.79
N LYS A 5 -2.20 7.43 33.79
CA LYS A 5 -2.05 6.44 34.85
C LYS A 5 -2.20 5.02 34.28
N GLU A 6 -1.37 4.09 34.74
CA GLU A 6 -1.40 2.68 34.34
C GLU A 6 -2.79 2.03 34.49
N SER A 7 -3.59 2.47 35.47
CA SER A 7 -4.96 1.99 35.68
C SER A 7 -5.92 2.35 34.54
N CYS A 8 -5.73 3.50 33.88
CA CYS A 8 -6.50 3.90 32.70
C CYS A 8 -6.05 3.12 31.46
N LEU A 9 -4.74 2.94 31.30
CA LEU A 9 -4.16 2.19 30.18
C LEU A 9 -4.57 0.70 30.20
N ARG A 10 -4.66 0.09 31.40
CA ARG A 10 -5.16 -1.27 31.56
C ARG A 10 -6.62 -1.41 31.11
N LYS A 11 -7.47 -0.46 31.46
CA LYS A 11 -8.88 -0.50 31.04
C LYS A 11 -9.03 -0.28 29.53
N PHE A 12 -8.15 0.53 28.92
CA PHE A 12 -8.06 0.70 27.47
C PHE A 12 -7.73 -0.63 26.78
N ILE A 13 -6.74 -1.39 27.29
CA ILE A 13 -6.38 -2.73 26.77
C ILE A 13 -7.56 -3.72 26.92
N SER A 14 -8.28 -3.67 28.05
CA SER A 14 -9.44 -4.54 28.30
C SER A 14 -10.72 -4.14 27.55
N ARG A 15 -10.69 -3.07 26.72
CA ARG A 15 -11.86 -2.50 26.01
C ARG A 15 -13.02 -2.12 26.95
N ASP A 16 -12.72 -1.65 28.15
CA ASP A 16 -13.69 -1.28 29.19
C ASP A 16 -13.83 0.26 29.34
N LEU A 17 -13.64 0.99 28.24
CA LEU A 17 -13.74 2.46 28.18
C LEU A 17 -14.84 2.90 27.23
N ASP A 18 -15.42 4.05 27.55
CA ASP A 18 -16.34 4.77 26.69
C ASP A 18 -15.61 5.37 25.48
N ALA A 19 -16.31 5.57 24.36
CA ALA A 19 -15.70 5.96 23.07
C ALA A 19 -14.92 7.27 23.17
N ASP A 20 -15.45 8.26 23.90
CA ASP A 20 -14.81 9.56 24.09
C ASP A 20 -13.49 9.44 24.87
N HIS A 21 -13.44 8.54 25.85
CA HIS A 21 -12.24 8.31 26.66
C HIS A 21 -11.19 7.49 25.91
N GLN A 22 -11.63 6.66 24.97
CA GLN A 22 -10.75 5.89 24.09
C GLN A 22 -9.97 6.83 23.16
N GLU A 23 -10.66 7.76 22.50
CA GLU A 23 -10.06 8.72 21.56
C GLU A 23 -9.02 9.62 22.26
N ILE A 24 -9.32 10.11 23.47
CA ILE A 24 -8.40 10.94 24.25
C ILE A 24 -7.11 10.18 24.58
N ILE A 25 -7.24 8.91 24.94
CA ILE A 25 -6.09 8.06 25.26
C ILE A 25 -5.28 7.77 24.01
N GLU A 26 -5.94 7.43 22.88
CA GLU A 26 -5.27 7.21 21.60
C GLU A 26 -4.48 8.44 21.17
N ASN A 27 -5.08 9.63 21.19
CA ASN A 27 -4.38 10.87 20.84
C ASN A 27 -3.16 11.12 21.74
N HIS A 28 -3.27 10.83 23.03
CA HIS A 28 -2.15 10.97 23.95
C HIS A 28 -1.05 9.91 23.73
N LEU A 29 -1.39 8.68 23.36
CA LEU A 29 -0.40 7.66 22.97
C LEU A 29 0.38 8.07 21.72
N TYR A 30 -0.28 8.73 20.77
CA TYR A 30 0.39 9.27 19.57
C TYR A 30 1.37 10.40 19.88
N GLU A 31 1.09 11.22 20.89
CA GLU A 31 1.90 12.40 21.23
C GLU A 31 2.97 12.13 22.30
N CYS A 32 2.83 11.08 23.12
CA CYS A 32 3.70 10.81 24.26
C CYS A 32 4.42 9.46 24.16
N GLU A 33 5.69 9.50 23.75
CA GLU A 33 6.56 8.32 23.62
C GLU A 33 6.61 7.47 24.89
N GLY A 34 6.77 8.07 26.08
CA GLY A 34 6.83 7.30 27.34
C GLY A 34 5.54 6.55 27.70
N CYS A 35 4.37 7.07 27.28
CA CYS A 35 3.10 6.36 27.45
C CYS A 35 2.96 5.22 26.44
N MET A 36 3.49 5.39 25.23
CA MET A 36 3.53 4.37 24.19
C MET A 36 4.43 3.19 24.57
N ASP A 37 5.61 3.46 25.11
CA ASP A 37 6.54 2.42 25.59
C ASP A 37 5.90 1.59 26.71
N THR A 38 5.21 2.26 27.63
CA THR A 38 4.49 1.60 28.72
C THR A 38 3.35 0.72 28.18
N TYR A 39 2.63 1.19 27.17
CA TYR A 39 1.60 0.41 26.48
C TYR A 39 2.17 -0.85 25.82
N PHE A 40 3.29 -0.74 25.10
CA PHE A 40 3.97 -1.89 24.53
C PHE A 40 4.43 -2.89 25.59
N ALA A 41 5.01 -2.42 26.70
CA ALA A 41 5.39 -3.28 27.81
C ALA A 41 4.18 -4.03 28.41
N PHE A 42 3.00 -3.41 28.47
CA PHE A 42 1.78 -4.09 28.89
C PHE A 42 1.31 -5.15 27.88
N LEU A 43 1.39 -4.88 26.57
CA LEU A 43 1.05 -5.86 25.53
C LEU A 43 2.00 -7.05 25.50
N GLU A 44 3.30 -6.81 25.69
CA GLU A 44 4.32 -7.87 25.73
C GLU A 44 4.14 -8.77 26.95
N ASN A 45 3.87 -8.18 28.12
CA ASN A 45 3.54 -8.96 29.34
C ASN A 45 2.17 -9.63 29.25
N HIS A 46 1.27 -9.09 28.44
CA HIS A 46 0.03 -9.72 28.02
C HIS A 46 0.25 -10.55 26.73
N SER A 47 1.44 -11.17 26.58
CA SER A 47 1.67 -12.18 25.57
C SER A 47 0.53 -13.18 25.66
N LEU A 48 -0.38 -13.10 24.70
CA LEU A 48 -1.51 -13.98 24.61
C LEU A 48 -0.96 -15.39 24.60
N SER A 49 -1.23 -16.16 25.65
CA SER A 49 -1.00 -17.59 25.71
C SER A 49 -1.97 -18.32 24.77
N ILE A 50 -2.23 -17.75 23.60
CA ILE A 50 -2.95 -18.39 22.52
C ILE A 50 -1.90 -19.21 21.77
N THR A 51 -1.45 -20.28 22.43
CA THR A 51 -0.99 -21.45 21.69
C THR A 51 -2.23 -22.02 21.03
N LEU A 52 -2.55 -21.53 19.83
CA LEU A 52 -3.58 -22.16 19.01
C LEU A 52 -3.14 -23.60 18.81
N SER A 53 -3.98 -24.56 19.20
CA SER A 53 -3.74 -25.96 18.90
C SER A 53 -3.66 -26.12 17.38
N ASP A 54 -2.74 -26.95 16.89
CA ASP A 54 -2.66 -27.31 15.47
C ASP A 54 -4.01 -27.82 14.94
N ASP A 55 -4.83 -28.41 15.81
CA ASP A 55 -6.19 -28.85 15.49
C ASP A 55 -7.13 -27.68 15.15
N PHE A 56 -7.02 -26.54 15.85
CA PHE A 56 -7.78 -25.33 15.51
C PHE A 56 -7.37 -24.80 14.12
N THR A 57 -6.07 -24.74 13.87
CA THR A 57 -5.52 -24.29 12.57
C THR A 57 -6.02 -25.19 11.44
N ASN A 58 -5.96 -26.50 11.62
CA ASN A 58 -6.44 -27.47 10.63
C ASN A 58 -7.95 -27.34 10.38
N GLN A 59 -8.75 -27.18 11.44
CA GLN A 59 -10.21 -27.00 11.30
C GLN A 59 -10.60 -25.70 10.59
N VAL A 60 -9.85 -24.61 10.81
CA VAL A 60 -10.10 -23.33 10.13
C VAL A 60 -9.74 -23.43 8.65
N VAL A 61 -8.59 -24.02 8.32
CA VAL A 61 -8.16 -24.22 6.92
C VAL A 61 -9.15 -25.11 6.18
N GLU A 62 -9.59 -26.22 6.77
CA GLU A 62 -10.57 -27.12 6.16
C GLU A 62 -11.93 -26.43 5.90
N LYS A 63 -12.38 -25.59 6.83
CA LYS A 63 -13.63 -24.83 6.66
C LYS A 63 -13.49 -23.72 5.62
N ALA A 64 -12.33 -23.06 5.53
CA ALA A 64 -12.06 -22.04 4.52
C ALA A 64 -12.05 -22.64 3.10
N GLU A 65 -11.44 -23.81 2.91
CA GLU A 65 -11.44 -24.53 1.63
C GLU A 65 -12.83 -24.96 1.17
N LYS A 66 -13.74 -25.27 2.12
CA LYS A 66 -15.13 -25.65 1.80
C LYS A 66 -16.04 -24.45 1.53
N GLN A 67 -15.75 -23.28 2.09
CA GLN A 67 -16.56 -22.06 1.89
C GLN A 67 -16.22 -21.32 0.60
N HIS A 68 -15.01 -21.51 0.07
CA HIS A 68 -14.68 -21.04 -1.26
C HIS A 68 -15.11 -22.13 -2.26
N PRO A 69 -16.19 -21.96 -3.03
CA PRO A 69 -16.43 -22.86 -4.15
C PRO A 69 -15.16 -22.83 -4.99
N LYS A 70 -14.52 -24.00 -5.17
CA LYS A 70 -13.42 -24.17 -6.13
C LYS A 70 -13.78 -23.34 -7.33
N SER A 71 -13.00 -22.28 -7.57
CA SER A 71 -13.31 -21.32 -8.63
C SER A 71 -13.20 -22.08 -9.93
N ASN A 72 -14.29 -22.72 -10.34
CA ASN A 72 -14.45 -23.24 -11.67
C ASN A 72 -14.19 -22.01 -12.53
N PRO A 73 -13.15 -21.98 -13.38
CA PRO A 73 -12.79 -20.78 -14.12
C PRO A 73 -14.06 -20.32 -14.80
N ARG A 74 -14.63 -19.23 -14.26
CA ARG A 74 -15.94 -18.72 -14.65
C ARG A 74 -15.81 -18.54 -16.15
N GLN A 75 -16.53 -19.31 -16.96
CA GLN A 75 -16.49 -19.12 -18.41
C GLN A 75 -16.89 -17.68 -18.66
N LEU A 76 -15.89 -16.80 -18.84
CA LEU A 76 -16.12 -15.40 -19.10
C LEU A 76 -16.75 -15.38 -20.49
N SER A 77 -18.04 -15.07 -20.54
CA SER A 77 -18.70 -14.92 -21.83
C SER A 77 -18.02 -13.76 -22.56
N PRO A 78 -17.60 -13.94 -23.82
CA PRO A 78 -16.88 -12.89 -24.56
C PRO A 78 -17.69 -11.59 -24.65
N LYS A 79 -19.02 -11.69 -24.58
CA LYS A 79 -19.96 -10.56 -24.51
C LYS A 79 -19.72 -9.65 -23.30
N LYS A 80 -19.36 -10.21 -22.13
CA LYS A 80 -19.09 -9.42 -20.92
C LYS A 80 -17.74 -8.70 -20.99
N VAL A 81 -16.74 -9.34 -21.59
CA VAL A 81 -15.41 -8.75 -21.79
C VAL A 81 -15.49 -7.56 -22.74
N ILE A 82 -16.19 -7.71 -23.87
CA ILE A 82 -16.36 -6.64 -24.85
C ILE A 82 -17.15 -5.46 -24.25
N ALA A 83 -18.21 -5.73 -23.49
CA ALA A 83 -18.99 -4.66 -22.84
C ALA A 83 -18.13 -3.84 -21.86
N ASN A 84 -17.36 -4.50 -21.00
CA ASN A 84 -16.47 -3.81 -20.06
C ASN A 84 -15.38 -3.01 -20.76
N TYR A 85 -14.87 -3.53 -21.88
CA TYR A 85 -13.86 -2.84 -22.70
C TYR A 85 -14.43 -1.58 -23.36
N ILE A 86 -15.65 -1.62 -23.89
CA ILE A 86 -16.31 -0.45 -24.48
C ILE A 86 -16.54 0.63 -23.44
N ILE A 87 -16.96 0.27 -22.21
CA ILE A 87 -17.16 1.23 -21.12
C ILE A 87 -15.83 1.91 -20.76
N ALA A 88 -14.76 1.13 -20.58
CA ALA A 88 -13.44 1.67 -20.24
C ALA A 88 -12.85 2.55 -21.36
N ALA A 89 -12.92 2.10 -22.61
CA ALA A 89 -12.44 2.84 -23.76
C ALA A 89 -13.26 4.13 -23.97
N GLY A 90 -14.58 4.07 -23.82
CA GLY A 90 -15.47 5.22 -23.89
C GLY A 90 -15.14 6.27 -22.83
N LEU A 91 -14.92 5.84 -21.57
CA LEU A 91 -14.51 6.76 -20.50
C LEU A 91 -13.18 7.43 -20.81
N THR A 92 -12.21 6.67 -21.35
CA THR A 92 -10.88 7.21 -21.72
C THR A 92 -11.00 8.30 -22.79
N VAL A 93 -11.79 8.05 -23.84
CA VAL A 93 -12.05 9.04 -24.90
C VAL A 93 -12.74 10.28 -24.34
N VAL A 94 -13.76 10.11 -23.49
CA VAL A 94 -14.45 11.23 -22.84
C VAL A 94 -13.48 12.04 -21.99
N LEU A 95 -12.66 11.40 -21.15
CA LEU A 95 -11.68 12.08 -20.30
C LEU A 95 -10.56 12.78 -21.09
N MET A 96 -10.17 12.22 -22.24
CA MET A 96 -9.24 12.87 -23.18
C MET A 96 -9.87 14.13 -23.81
N LEU A 97 -11.12 14.04 -24.24
CA LEU A 97 -11.85 15.16 -24.85
C LEU A 97 -12.16 16.28 -23.84
N THR A 98 -12.42 15.95 -22.59
CA THR A 98 -12.68 16.94 -21.52
C THR A 98 -11.39 17.56 -20.96
N GLY A 99 -10.22 17.02 -21.29
CA GLY A 99 -8.93 17.55 -20.85
C GLY A 99 -8.57 17.22 -19.40
N VAL A 100 -9.32 16.35 -18.70
CA VAL A 100 -9.04 15.96 -17.31
C VAL A 100 -7.64 15.35 -17.16
N PHE A 101 -7.16 14.62 -18.17
CA PHE A 101 -5.81 14.04 -18.16
C PHE A 101 -4.68 15.07 -18.32
N GLN A 102 -4.94 16.28 -18.82
CA GLN A 102 -3.90 17.31 -18.95
C GLN A 102 -3.41 17.76 -17.57
N VAL A 103 -4.33 17.95 -16.61
CA VAL A 103 -4.02 18.33 -15.22
C VAL A 103 -3.14 17.28 -14.53
N PHE A 104 -3.44 15.99 -14.74
CA PHE A 104 -2.62 14.91 -14.18
C PHE A 104 -1.23 14.84 -14.80
N ILE A 105 -1.14 14.99 -16.13
CA ILE A 105 0.15 14.99 -16.84
C ILE A 105 1.02 16.14 -16.34
N GLU A 106 0.47 17.35 -16.19
CA GLU A 106 1.16 18.53 -15.69
C GLU A 106 1.76 18.30 -14.29
N VAL A 107 1.00 17.72 -13.35
CA VAL A 107 1.49 17.37 -12.00
C VAL A 107 2.62 16.33 -12.03
N THR A 108 2.54 15.32 -12.90
CA THR A 108 3.65 14.35 -13.07
C THR A 108 4.84 14.92 -13.82
N ASN A 109 4.65 15.95 -14.65
CA ASN A 109 5.71 16.60 -15.40
C ASN A 109 6.60 17.45 -14.47
N ASP A 110 5.99 18.10 -13.47
CA ASP A 110 6.66 18.89 -12.45
C ASP A 110 7.55 18.03 -11.54
N GLN A 111 7.18 16.76 -11.29
CA GLN A 111 7.94 15.87 -10.42
C GLN A 111 9.01 15.01 -11.13
N GLN A 112 9.11 15.00 -12.46
CA GLN A 112 10.01 14.07 -13.17
C GLN A 112 10.86 14.67 -14.32
N LEU A 113 10.76 15.96 -14.64
CA LEU A 113 11.51 16.56 -15.75
C LEU A 113 12.59 17.60 -15.38
N GLU A 114 13.00 17.72 -14.11
CA GLU A 114 14.11 18.61 -13.71
C GLU A 114 15.50 17.94 -13.64
N GLY A 115 15.77 16.86 -14.40
CA GLY A 115 17.16 16.37 -14.41
C GLY A 115 17.50 15.07 -15.12
N ARG A 116 16.60 14.46 -15.90
CA ARG A 116 16.97 13.29 -16.71
C ARG A 116 17.31 13.73 -18.13
N PRO A 117 18.54 13.48 -18.62
CA PRO A 117 18.86 13.74 -20.02
C PRO A 117 17.86 13.02 -20.91
N SER A 118 17.41 13.68 -21.98
CA SER A 118 16.46 13.07 -22.90
C SER A 118 17.03 11.74 -23.42
N ILE A 119 16.16 10.77 -23.71
CA ILE A 119 16.58 9.47 -24.26
C ILE A 119 17.44 9.69 -25.53
N THR A 120 17.20 10.78 -26.26
CA THR A 120 18.00 11.25 -27.40
C THR A 120 19.42 11.65 -26.98
N GLU A 121 19.57 12.43 -25.91
CA GLU A 121 20.88 12.85 -25.37
C GLU A 121 21.72 11.64 -24.94
N GLN A 122 21.09 10.68 -24.25
CA GLN A 122 21.77 9.47 -23.79
C GLN A 122 22.25 8.60 -24.95
N LEU A 123 21.48 8.53 -26.05
CA LEU A 123 21.85 7.81 -27.25
C LEU A 123 22.99 8.49 -28.02
N MET A 124 23.00 9.84 -28.05
CA MET A 124 24.11 10.60 -28.63
C MET A 124 25.41 10.38 -27.86
N HIS A 125 25.37 10.41 -26.52
CA HIS A 125 26.55 10.16 -25.70
C HIS A 125 27.13 8.75 -25.92
N GLN A 126 26.28 7.73 -25.99
CA GLN A 126 26.74 6.37 -26.28
C GLN A 126 27.36 6.24 -27.68
N THR A 127 26.81 6.94 -28.67
CA THR A 127 27.33 6.93 -30.04
C THR A 127 28.71 7.59 -30.13
N ASN A 128 28.89 8.74 -29.48
CA ASN A 128 30.19 9.43 -29.45
C ASN A 128 31.24 8.60 -28.71
N GLN A 129 30.89 7.95 -27.59
CA GLN A 129 31.81 7.06 -26.87
C GLN A 129 32.25 5.86 -27.72
N LEU A 130 31.33 5.26 -28.48
CA LEU A 130 31.69 4.19 -29.41
C LEU A 130 32.58 4.68 -30.55
N LEU A 131 32.32 5.88 -31.06
CA LEU A 131 33.12 6.48 -32.13
C LEU A 131 34.55 6.78 -31.66
N ASP A 132 34.70 7.30 -30.45
CA ASP A 132 36.01 7.56 -29.84
C ASP A 132 36.78 6.26 -29.58
N GLN A 133 36.09 5.21 -29.09
CA GLN A 133 36.69 3.90 -28.88
C GLN A 133 37.21 3.26 -30.18
N ILE A 134 36.50 3.44 -31.31
CA ILE A 134 36.95 2.94 -32.60
C ILE A 134 38.14 3.76 -33.11
N LYS A 135 38.12 5.07 -32.90
CA LYS A 135 39.20 5.98 -33.32
C LYS A 135 40.51 5.76 -32.57
N GLU A 136 40.46 5.32 -31.31
CA GLU A 136 41.64 4.95 -30.52
C GLU A 136 42.24 3.59 -30.93
N VAL A 137 41.46 2.69 -31.53
CA VAL A 137 41.93 1.35 -31.94
C VAL A 137 42.69 1.37 -33.27
N ASP A 138 42.52 2.42 -34.09
CA ASP A 138 43.18 2.58 -35.40
C ASP A 138 44.50 3.40 -35.36
N ASN A 139 45.07 3.69 -34.17
CA ASN A 139 46.32 4.44 -34.00
C ASN A 139 47.39 3.64 -33.23
#